data_AF-A0A529SVN9-F1
#
_entry.id   AF-A0A529SVN9-F1
#
_cell.length_a   1.000
_cell.length_b   1.000
_cell.length_c   1.000
_cell.angle_alpha   90.00
_cell.angle_beta   90.00
_cell.angle_gamma   90.00
#
_symmetry.space_group_name_H-M   'P 1'
#
loop_
_entity.id
_entity.type
_entity.pdbx_description
1 polymer ?
#
loop_
_entity_poly.entity_id
_entity_poly.type
_entity_poly.pdbx_seq_one_letter_code
_entity_poly.pdbx_strand_id
1 'polypeptide(L)'
;RRDCSDLISAFEIIGAECIELAKLIDPAMRAPVGAPVHVLIELSSSAAIDLNSLLAGVLGDAMENGLVTDAVLAASTTQARSFWAIREGLVEGQAKRGYHVRTDLSVRISDIPSLIERARRFVANDHPGWIPLAYGHAGDGNIHFNVLPPLELAEDEARARGAEVIAGLYEIAVG
;
A
#
# COMPACT_ATOMS: atom_id res chain seq x y z
N ARG A 1 7.82 1.89 15.16
CA ARG A 1 8.88 0.87 14.99
C ARG A 1 9.73 0.67 16.24
N ARG A 2 10.17 1.73 16.95
CA ARG A 2 11.05 1.60 18.14
C ARG A 2 10.49 0.67 19.22
N ASP A 3 9.17 0.66 19.43
CA ASP A 3 8.55 -0.05 20.56
C ASP A 3 8.17 -1.52 20.26
N CYS A 4 8.30 -1.97 19.00
CA CYS A 4 7.95 -3.33 18.56
C CYS A 4 8.96 -3.93 17.56
N SER A 5 10.15 -3.36 17.39
CA SER A 5 11.00 -3.59 16.21
C SER A 5 11.27 -5.07 15.92
N ASP A 6 11.51 -5.89 16.94
CA ASP A 6 11.85 -7.31 16.79
C ASP A 6 10.60 -8.21 16.68
N LEU A 7 9.41 -7.65 16.88
CA LEU A 7 8.13 -8.36 16.88
C LEU A 7 7.31 -8.08 15.61
N ILE A 8 7.64 -7.04 14.84
CA ILE A 8 6.94 -6.70 13.59
C ILE A 8 7.21 -7.78 12.55
N SER A 9 6.19 -8.55 12.19
CA SER A 9 6.24 -9.51 11.07
C SER A 9 5.80 -8.88 9.74
N ALA A 10 4.95 -7.86 9.78
CA ALA A 10 4.56 -7.10 8.59
C ALA A 10 4.31 -5.62 8.90
N PHE A 11 4.66 -4.76 7.95
CA PHE A 11 4.36 -3.33 7.97
C PHE A 11 4.13 -2.86 6.54
N GLU A 12 2.87 -2.97 6.10
CA GLU A 12 2.46 -2.59 4.75
C GLU A 12 1.91 -1.17 4.74
N ILE A 13 2.20 -0.43 3.67
CA ILE A 13 1.46 0.78 3.29
C ILE A 13 0.51 0.45 2.15
N ILE A 14 -0.70 1.00 2.19
CA ILE A 14 -1.74 0.81 1.17
C ILE A 14 -2.42 2.15 0.92
N GLY A 15 -2.31 2.69 -0.30
CA GLY A 15 -3.08 3.86 -0.71
C GLY A 15 -4.58 3.54 -0.79
N ALA A 16 -5.43 4.52 -0.48
CA ALA A 16 -6.89 4.34 -0.54
C ALA A 16 -7.37 3.88 -1.92
N GLU A 17 -6.70 4.32 -2.98
CA GLU A 17 -6.94 3.93 -4.36
C GLU A 17 -6.80 2.41 -4.60
N CYS A 18 -5.95 1.73 -3.82
CA CYS A 18 -5.70 0.30 -3.96
C CYS A 18 -6.82 -0.55 -3.36
N ILE A 19 -7.57 -0.03 -2.37
CA ILE A 19 -8.69 -0.75 -1.74
C ILE A 19 -9.81 -1.01 -2.75
N GLU A 20 -10.03 -0.10 -3.69
CA GLU A 20 -11.04 -0.29 -4.76
C GLU A 20 -10.71 -1.48 -5.66
N LEU A 21 -9.43 -1.88 -5.76
CA LEU A 21 -9.02 -3.05 -6.55
C LEU A 21 -9.35 -4.34 -5.82
N ALA A 22 -9.21 -4.38 -4.48
CA ALA A 22 -9.64 -5.52 -3.69
C ALA A 22 -11.15 -5.79 -3.83
N LYS A 23 -11.95 -4.75 -4.04
CA LYS A 23 -13.41 -4.89 -4.30
C LYS A 23 -13.75 -5.56 -5.63
N LEU A 24 -12.81 -5.61 -6.58
CA LEU A 24 -13.00 -6.36 -7.82
C LEU A 24 -12.99 -7.87 -7.58
N ILE A 25 -12.43 -8.32 -6.45
CA ILE A 25 -12.35 -9.72 -6.03
C ILE A 25 -13.50 -10.03 -5.08
N ASP A 26 -13.69 -9.19 -4.05
CA ASP A 26 -14.82 -9.28 -3.13
C ASP A 26 -15.59 -7.94 -3.09
N PRO A 27 -16.76 -7.84 -3.77
CA PRO A 27 -17.58 -6.63 -3.74
C PRO A 27 -18.05 -6.21 -2.33
N ALA A 28 -18.08 -7.14 -1.37
CA ALA A 28 -18.42 -6.86 0.03
C ALA A 28 -17.24 -6.30 0.83
N MET A 29 -16.02 -6.32 0.28
CA MET A 29 -14.80 -5.81 0.94
C MET A 29 -14.97 -4.37 1.42
N ARG A 30 -14.61 -4.11 2.68
CA ARG A 30 -14.59 -2.77 3.27
C ARG A 30 -13.28 -2.59 4.03
N ALA A 31 -12.67 -1.41 3.88
CA ALA A 31 -11.59 -1.02 4.76
C ALA A 31 -12.13 -0.84 6.19
N PRO A 32 -11.38 -1.24 7.23
CA PRO A 32 -11.82 -1.09 8.62
C PRO A 32 -11.99 0.39 9.02
N VAL A 33 -11.22 1.28 8.40
CA VAL A 33 -11.19 2.72 8.65
C VAL A 33 -11.08 3.51 7.34
N GLY A 34 -11.54 4.77 7.35
CA GLY A 34 -11.44 5.68 6.21
C GLY A 34 -10.24 6.63 6.34
N ALA A 35 -9.30 6.55 5.40
CA ALA A 35 -8.12 7.41 5.34
C ALA A 35 -7.59 7.45 3.88
N PRO A 36 -6.79 8.47 3.49
CA PRO A 36 -6.12 8.48 2.18
C PRO A 36 -4.98 7.46 2.07
N VAL A 37 -4.42 7.05 3.21
CA VAL A 37 -3.34 6.07 3.33
C VAL A 37 -3.64 5.18 4.52
N HIS A 38 -3.45 3.89 4.35
CA HIS A 38 -3.64 2.86 5.36
C HIS A 38 -2.31 2.17 5.66
N VAL A 39 -2.17 1.70 6.90
CA VAL A 39 -1.08 0.83 7.32
C VAL A 39 -1.66 -0.48 7.82
N LEU A 40 -1.16 -1.60 7.31
CA LEU A 40 -1.42 -2.93 7.87
C LEU A 40 -0.17 -3.36 8.64
N ILE A 41 -0.29 -3.47 9.96
CA ILE A 41 0.77 -3.91 10.84
C ILE A 41 0.42 -5.27 11.45
N GLU A 42 1.38 -6.17 11.45
CA GLU A 42 1.27 -7.47 12.11
C GLU A 42 2.46 -7.67 13.05
N LEU A 43 2.17 -8.18 14.24
CA LEU A 43 3.17 -8.61 15.21
C LEU A 43 3.13 -10.14 15.37
N SER A 44 4.30 -10.76 15.51
CA SER A 44 4.46 -12.19 15.74
C SER A 44 5.50 -12.46 16.84
N SER A 45 5.31 -13.52 17.63
CA SER A 45 6.23 -13.93 18.70
C SER A 45 6.11 -15.44 18.95
N SER A 46 7.17 -16.08 19.47
CA SER A 46 7.22 -17.53 19.73
C SER A 46 6.55 -17.98 21.05
N ALA A 47 6.29 -17.07 22.01
CA ALA A 47 5.29 -17.12 23.11
C ALA A 47 5.67 -16.19 24.28
N ALA A 48 4.70 -15.94 25.17
CA ALA A 48 4.72 -15.16 26.44
C ALA A 48 4.60 -13.62 26.33
N ILE A 49 4.40 -13.06 25.13
CA ILE A 49 4.14 -11.63 24.96
C ILE A 49 2.67 -11.40 24.63
N ASP A 50 2.01 -10.52 25.38
CA ASP A 50 0.68 -10.02 25.01
C ASP A 50 0.80 -8.97 23.90
N LEU A 51 0.88 -9.46 22.66
CA LEU A 51 1.04 -8.63 21.46
C LEU A 51 -0.16 -7.69 21.23
N ASN A 52 -1.36 -8.08 21.66
CA ASN A 52 -2.55 -7.25 21.49
C ASN A 52 -2.47 -6.01 22.37
N SER A 53 -2.14 -6.17 23.66
CA SER A 53 -1.96 -5.02 24.56
C SER A 53 -0.81 -4.12 24.13
N LEU A 54 0.30 -4.71 23.66
CA LEU A 54 1.44 -3.96 23.13
C LEU A 54 1.04 -3.12 21.91
N LEU A 55 0.40 -3.73 20.91
CA LEU A 55 -0.02 -3.04 19.70
C LEU A 55 -1.08 -1.98 19.99
N ALA A 56 -2.02 -2.26 20.90
CA ALA A 56 -3.01 -1.29 21.36
C ALA A 56 -2.35 -0.07 22.00
N GLY A 57 -1.32 -0.25 22.84
CA GLY A 57 -0.55 0.85 23.43
C GLY A 57 0.15 1.70 22.37
N VAL A 58 0.86 1.06 21.42
CA VAL A 58 1.54 1.77 20.33
C VAL A 58 0.58 2.56 19.45
N LEU A 59 -0.59 1.99 19.14
CA LEU A 59 -1.63 2.69 18.38
C LEU A 59 -2.22 3.86 19.19
N GLY A 60 -2.44 3.67 20.50
CA GLY A 60 -2.89 4.72 21.41
C GLY A 60 -1.94 5.92 21.41
N ASP A 61 -0.65 5.69 21.64
CA ASP A 61 0.38 6.74 21.60
C ASP A 61 0.45 7.42 20.23
N ALA A 62 0.34 6.65 19.14
CA ALA A 62 0.36 7.21 17.79
C ALA A 62 -0.88 8.08 17.50
N MET A 63 -2.04 7.72 18.03
CA MET A 63 -3.27 8.52 17.94
C MET A 63 -3.16 9.81 18.78
N GLU A 64 -2.65 9.73 20.01
CA GLU A 64 -2.44 10.90 20.88
C GLU A 64 -1.47 11.92 20.26
N ASN A 65 -0.44 11.43 19.56
CA ASN A 65 0.51 12.28 18.83
C ASN A 65 0.00 12.74 17.45
N GLY A 66 -1.24 12.40 17.06
CA GLY A 66 -1.85 12.80 15.79
C GLY A 66 -1.23 12.13 14.55
N LEU A 67 -0.48 11.04 14.73
CA LEU A 67 0.14 10.28 13.62
C LEU A 67 -0.85 9.29 12.99
N VAL A 68 -1.82 8.82 13.76
CA VAL A 68 -2.88 7.90 13.33
C VAL A 68 -4.22 8.57 13.63
N THR A 69 -5.09 8.64 12.62
CA THR A 69 -6.42 9.26 12.78
C THR A 69 -7.46 8.28 13.30
N ASP A 70 -7.32 7.00 12.96
CA ASP A 70 -8.23 5.92 13.37
C ASP A 70 -7.52 4.57 13.24
N ALA A 71 -7.90 3.60 14.06
CA ALA A 71 -7.31 2.26 14.06
C ALA A 71 -8.30 1.19 14.51
N VAL A 72 -8.24 0.02 13.88
CA VAL A 72 -8.99 -1.17 14.30
C VAL A 72 -8.01 -2.31 14.55
N LEU A 73 -7.98 -2.82 15.78
CA LEU A 73 -7.25 -4.03 16.13
C LEU A 73 -8.13 -5.25 15.84
N ALA A 74 -7.55 -6.27 15.20
CA ALA A 74 -8.27 -7.52 14.94
C ALA A 74 -8.60 -8.26 16.26
N ALA A 75 -9.87 -8.51 16.51
CA ALA A 75 -10.36 -9.24 17.68
C ALA A 75 -10.39 -10.78 17.47
N SER A 76 -10.07 -11.25 16.27
CA SER A 76 -10.03 -12.68 15.94
C SER A 76 -9.11 -12.95 14.75
N THR A 77 -8.68 -14.20 14.59
CA THR A 77 -7.93 -14.65 13.40
C THR A 77 -8.73 -14.44 12.12
N THR A 78 -10.06 -14.61 12.15
CA THR A 78 -10.93 -14.36 11.00
C THR A 78 -10.88 -12.89 10.59
N GLN A 79 -10.94 -11.97 11.56
CA GLN A 79 -10.83 -10.54 11.28
C GLN A 79 -9.42 -10.16 10.79
N ALA A 80 -8.36 -10.73 11.38
CA ALA A 80 -6.99 -10.53 10.89
C ALA A 80 -6.84 -10.97 9.43
N ARG A 81 -7.38 -12.14 9.06
CA ARG A 81 -7.42 -12.60 7.66
C ARG A 81 -8.20 -11.67 6.76
N SER A 82 -9.30 -11.08 7.24
CA SER A 82 -10.06 -10.11 6.44
C SER A 82 -9.27 -8.83 6.14
N PHE A 83 -8.35 -8.43 7.04
CA PHE A 83 -7.47 -7.28 6.80
C PHE A 83 -6.40 -7.64 5.75
N TRP A 84 -5.81 -8.82 5.86
CA TRP A 84 -4.89 -9.35 4.85
C TRP A 84 -5.54 -9.52 3.48
N ALA A 85 -6.81 -9.92 3.42
CA ALA A 85 -7.54 -10.06 2.17
C ALA A 85 -7.65 -8.74 1.38
N ILE A 86 -7.55 -7.56 2.04
CA ILE A 86 -7.43 -6.27 1.36
C ILE A 86 -6.08 -6.19 0.61
N ARG A 87 -4.99 -6.50 1.33
CA ARG A 87 -3.61 -6.45 0.81
C ARG A 87 -3.35 -7.47 -0.29
N GLU A 88 -3.95 -8.65 -0.21
CA GLU A 88 -3.87 -9.70 -1.22
C GLU A 88 -4.81 -9.39 -2.40
N GLY A 89 -6.05 -9.00 -2.08
CA GLY A 89 -7.09 -8.71 -3.07
C GLY A 89 -6.74 -7.54 -3.98
N LEU A 90 -5.98 -6.53 -3.52
CA LEU A 90 -5.53 -5.45 -4.41
C LEU A 90 -4.58 -5.94 -5.51
N VAL A 91 -3.77 -6.98 -5.26
CA VAL A 91 -2.84 -7.54 -6.26
C VAL A 91 -3.61 -8.35 -7.29
N GLU A 92 -4.52 -9.20 -6.82
CA GLU A 92 -5.40 -9.98 -7.69
C GLU A 92 -6.34 -9.06 -8.49
N GLY A 93 -6.88 -8.02 -7.86
CA GLY A 93 -7.72 -7.01 -8.50
C GLY A 93 -7.01 -6.23 -9.60
N GLN A 94 -5.72 -5.88 -9.41
CA GLN A 94 -4.89 -5.30 -10.48
C GLN A 94 -4.75 -6.25 -11.67
N ALA A 95 -4.44 -7.52 -11.41
CA ALA A 95 -4.31 -8.52 -12.47
C ALA A 95 -5.64 -8.72 -13.23
N LYS A 96 -6.77 -8.75 -12.50
CA LYS A 96 -8.11 -8.86 -13.08
C LYS A 96 -8.50 -7.65 -13.93
N ARG A 97 -8.03 -6.45 -13.57
CA ARG A 97 -8.28 -5.22 -14.33
C ARG A 97 -7.58 -5.21 -15.70
N GLY A 98 -6.50 -5.98 -15.87
CA GLY A 98 -5.76 -6.10 -17.13
C GLY A 98 -4.35 -5.50 -17.05
N TYR A 99 -3.85 -5.03 -18.19
CA TYR A 99 -2.51 -4.43 -18.25
C TYR A 99 -2.37 -3.26 -17.28
N HIS A 100 -1.25 -3.25 -16.57
CA HIS A 100 -0.84 -2.17 -15.70
C HIS A 100 0.69 -2.05 -15.73
N VAL A 101 1.18 -0.83 -15.54
CA VAL A 101 2.60 -0.61 -15.28
C VAL A 101 2.91 -1.16 -13.90
N ARG A 102 3.90 -2.04 -13.84
CA ARG A 102 4.36 -2.65 -12.59
C ARG A 102 5.78 -2.21 -12.30
N THR A 103 5.99 -1.66 -11.10
CA THR A 103 7.31 -1.31 -10.60
C THR A 103 7.58 -1.96 -9.26
N ASP A 104 8.86 -2.08 -8.94
CA ASP A 104 9.34 -2.60 -7.66
C ASP A 104 10.51 -1.70 -7.22
N LEU A 105 10.18 -0.71 -6.39
CA LEU A 105 11.08 0.40 -6.05
C LEU A 105 11.52 0.26 -4.60
N SER A 106 12.81 0.31 -4.35
CA SER A 106 13.36 0.25 -2.99
C SER A 106 14.15 1.50 -2.69
N VAL A 107 13.75 2.22 -1.64
CA VAL A 107 14.37 3.46 -1.17
C VAL A 107 14.62 3.39 0.34
N ARG A 108 15.31 4.39 0.91
CA ARG A 108 15.34 4.51 2.38
C ARG A 108 13.91 4.70 2.90
N ILE A 109 13.57 4.09 4.02
CA ILE A 109 12.22 4.18 4.63
C ILE A 109 11.79 5.65 4.82
N SER A 110 12.73 6.53 5.19
CA SER A 110 12.48 7.98 5.33
C SER A 110 12.04 8.66 4.04
N ASP A 111 12.36 8.08 2.90
CA ASP A 111 12.18 8.68 1.58
C ASP A 111 10.91 8.16 0.88
N ILE A 112 10.25 7.14 1.45
CA ILE A 112 8.98 6.59 0.94
C ILE A 112 7.94 7.70 0.67
N PRO A 113 7.66 8.65 1.61
CA PRO A 113 6.68 9.69 1.35
C PRO A 113 7.05 10.58 0.15
N SER A 114 8.33 10.98 0.06
CA SER A 114 8.84 11.80 -1.04
C SER A 114 8.81 11.06 -2.38
N LEU A 115 9.15 9.77 -2.40
CA LEU A 115 9.03 8.90 -3.57
C LEU A 115 7.59 8.90 -4.09
N ILE A 116 6.62 8.58 -3.22
CA ILE A 116 5.20 8.50 -3.57
C ILE A 116 4.68 9.85 -4.09
N GLU A 117 5.04 10.96 -3.42
CA GLU A 117 4.62 12.30 -3.85
C GLU A 117 5.16 12.67 -5.24
N ARG A 118 6.46 12.48 -5.47
CA ARG A 118 7.09 12.78 -6.77
C ARG A 118 6.54 11.90 -7.88
N ALA A 119 6.38 10.61 -7.63
CA ALA A 119 5.83 9.67 -8.59
C ALA A 119 4.37 9.99 -8.94
N ARG A 120 3.52 10.34 -7.95
CA ARG A 120 2.14 10.80 -8.21
C ARG A 120 2.11 12.07 -9.04
N ARG A 121 3.00 13.03 -8.76
CA ARG A 121 3.12 14.28 -9.54
C ARG A 121 3.53 14.01 -10.98
N PHE A 122 4.51 13.14 -11.19
CA PHE A 122 4.95 12.71 -12.52
C PHE A 122 3.80 12.10 -13.32
N VAL A 123 3.09 11.11 -12.76
CA VAL A 123 1.94 10.50 -13.45
C VAL A 123 0.85 11.53 -13.73
N ALA A 124 0.52 12.40 -12.78
CA ALA A 124 -0.53 13.40 -12.96
C ALA A 124 -0.22 14.41 -14.08
N ASN A 125 1.05 14.83 -14.21
CA ASN A 125 1.46 15.84 -15.19
C ASN A 125 1.70 15.23 -16.58
N ASP A 126 2.39 14.09 -16.63
CA ASP A 126 2.95 13.57 -17.88
C ASP A 126 2.06 12.47 -18.47
N HIS A 127 1.25 11.81 -17.63
CA HIS A 127 0.35 10.73 -18.02
C HIS A 127 -1.08 10.98 -17.52
N PRO A 128 -1.74 12.10 -17.91
CA PRO A 128 -3.08 12.42 -17.45
C PRO A 128 -4.08 11.30 -17.77
N GLY A 129 -4.95 10.99 -16.81
CA GLY A 129 -5.93 9.91 -16.88
C GLY A 129 -5.41 8.54 -16.44
N TRP A 130 -4.10 8.38 -16.25
CA TRP A 130 -3.53 7.19 -15.64
C TRP A 130 -3.68 7.26 -14.12
N ILE A 131 -3.95 6.11 -13.49
CA ILE A 131 -4.25 6.03 -12.06
C ILE A 131 -3.02 5.47 -11.34
N PRO A 132 -2.29 6.28 -10.55
CA PRO A 132 -1.19 5.79 -9.74
C PRO A 132 -1.73 4.94 -8.59
N LEU A 133 -1.00 3.88 -8.25
CA LEU A 133 -1.29 2.97 -7.15
C LEU A 133 -0.02 2.84 -6.31
N ALA A 134 -0.09 3.20 -5.03
CA ALA A 134 1.02 3.01 -4.10
C ALA A 134 0.67 1.99 -3.01
N TYR A 135 1.44 0.92 -2.93
CA TYR A 135 1.37 -0.05 -1.83
C TYR A 135 2.70 -0.78 -1.68
N GLY A 136 2.97 -1.41 -0.53
CA GLY A 136 4.16 -2.25 -0.39
C GLY A 136 4.67 -2.37 1.04
N HIS A 137 5.84 -3.01 1.17
CA HIS A 137 6.51 -3.31 2.42
C HIS A 137 7.25 -2.08 2.96
N ALA A 138 6.51 -1.12 3.54
CA ALA A 138 7.12 0.09 4.10
C ALA A 138 8.13 -0.21 5.24
N GLY A 139 8.05 -1.40 5.84
CA GLY A 139 9.00 -1.90 6.84
C GLY A 139 10.43 -2.14 6.33
N ASP A 140 10.66 -2.34 5.04
CA ASP A 140 12.01 -2.58 4.48
C ASP A 140 12.41 -1.57 3.39
N GLY A 141 11.52 -0.62 3.06
CA GLY A 141 11.77 0.41 2.06
C GLY A 141 11.23 0.08 0.68
N ASN A 142 10.60 -1.09 0.49
CA ASN A 142 10.05 -1.53 -0.78
C ASN A 142 8.63 -1.01 -1.01
N ILE A 143 8.41 -0.40 -2.18
CA ILE A 143 7.15 0.18 -2.63
C ILE A 143 6.89 -0.26 -4.07
N HIS A 144 5.70 -0.82 -4.29
CA HIS A 144 5.12 -0.98 -5.61
C HIS A 144 4.38 0.32 -5.96
N PHE A 145 4.97 1.10 -6.86
CA PHE A 145 4.29 2.25 -7.46
C PHE A 145 3.79 1.87 -8.85
N ASN A 146 2.64 1.20 -8.88
CA ASN A 146 2.04 0.74 -10.12
C ASN A 146 1.18 1.84 -10.74
N VAL A 147 0.88 1.72 -12.03
CA VAL A 147 0.03 2.69 -12.71
C VAL A 147 -0.94 1.97 -13.64
N LEU A 148 -2.24 2.24 -13.48
CA LEU A 148 -3.28 1.71 -14.34
C LEU A 148 -3.50 2.67 -15.53
N PRO A 149 -3.54 2.16 -16.77
CA PRO A 149 -3.98 2.97 -17.90
C PRO A 149 -5.49 3.24 -17.83
N PRO A 150 -5.99 4.25 -18.57
CA PRO A 150 -7.41 4.38 -18.88
C PRO A 150 -7.97 3.08 -19.49
N LEU A 151 -9.21 2.70 -19.16
CA LEU A 151 -9.81 1.44 -19.63
C LEU A 151 -10.09 1.43 -21.14
N GLU A 152 -10.23 2.61 -21.71
CA GLU A 152 -10.58 2.90 -23.09
C GLU A 152 -9.34 2.93 -24.00
N LEU A 153 -8.14 2.92 -23.40
CA LEU A 153 -6.87 2.89 -24.11
C LEU A 153 -6.62 1.47 -24.64
N ALA A 154 -6.34 1.34 -25.94
CA ALA A 154 -6.01 0.05 -26.53
C ALA A 154 -4.78 -0.56 -25.85
N GLU A 155 -4.79 -1.87 -25.60
CA GLU A 155 -3.74 -2.52 -24.79
C GLU A 155 -2.33 -2.31 -25.37
N ASP A 156 -2.15 -2.39 -26.68
CA ASP A 156 -0.86 -2.17 -27.33
C ASP A 156 -0.35 -0.73 -27.13
N GLU A 157 -1.24 0.26 -27.18
CA GLU A 157 -0.90 1.66 -26.90
C GLU A 157 -0.58 1.87 -25.41
N ALA A 158 -1.37 1.25 -24.53
CA ALA A 158 -1.12 1.27 -23.09
C ALA A 158 0.26 0.67 -22.77
N ARG A 159 0.65 -0.44 -23.40
CA ARG A 159 1.96 -1.06 -23.23
C ARG A 159 3.10 -0.17 -23.73
N ALA A 160 2.93 0.45 -24.90
CA ALA A 160 3.93 1.36 -25.45
C ALA A 160 4.18 2.56 -24.53
N ARG A 161 3.11 3.25 -24.10
CA ARG A 161 3.19 4.39 -23.17
C ARG A 161 3.65 3.96 -21.77
N GLY A 162 3.28 2.76 -21.33
CA GLY A 162 3.68 2.21 -20.05
C GLY A 162 5.20 2.03 -19.91
N ALA A 163 5.92 1.82 -21.02
CA ALA A 163 7.38 1.77 -20.99
C ALA A 163 8.01 3.12 -20.58
N GLU A 164 7.43 4.24 -21.02
CA GLU A 164 7.86 5.60 -20.62
C GLU A 164 7.58 5.86 -19.14
N VAL A 165 6.40 5.43 -18.65
CA VAL A 165 6.04 5.52 -17.23
C VAL A 165 7.04 4.75 -16.37
N ILE A 166 7.41 3.53 -16.78
CA ILE A 166 8.39 2.71 -16.06
C ILE A 166 9.73 3.43 -15.95
N ALA A 167 10.24 3.97 -17.06
CA ALA A 167 11.52 4.68 -17.09
C ALA A 167 11.51 5.89 -16.15
N GLY A 168 10.49 6.75 -16.23
CA GLY A 168 10.38 7.93 -15.36
C GLY A 168 10.27 7.58 -13.88
N LEU A 169 9.53 6.51 -13.52
CA LEU A 169 9.43 6.06 -12.14
C LEU A 169 10.78 5.56 -11.58
N TYR A 170 11.57 4.84 -12.38
CA TYR A 170 12.92 4.43 -11.96
C TYR A 170 13.87 5.61 -11.80
N GLU A 171 13.81 6.61 -12.68
CA GLU A 171 14.60 7.84 -12.53
C GLU A 171 14.26 8.58 -11.23
N ILE A 172 12.97 8.69 -10.90
CA ILE A 172 12.50 9.29 -9.64
C ILE A 172 12.97 8.49 -8.42
N ALA A 173 13.06 7.16 -8.51
CA ALA A 173 13.51 6.34 -7.39
C ALA A 173 15.00 6.47 -7.09
N VAL A 174 15.82 6.78 -8.11
CA VAL A 174 17.27 6.91 -7.99
C VAL A 174 17.71 8.35 -7.67
N GLY A 175 16.94 9.35 -8.09
CA GLY A 175 17.18 10.77 -7.82
C GLY A 175 16.68 11.24 -6.47
#